data_AF-A0A813EFU1-F1
#
_entry.id   AF-A0A813EFU1-F1
#
_cell.length_a   1.000
_cell.length_b   1.000
_cell.length_c   1.000
_cell.angle_alpha   90.00
_cell.angle_beta   90.00
_cell.angle_gamma   90.00
#
_symmetry.space_group_name_H-M   'P 1'
#
loop_
_entity.id
_entity.type
_entity.pdbx_description
1 polymer ?
#
loop_
_entity_poly.entity_id
_entity_poly.type
_entity_poly.pdbx_seq_one_letter_code
_entity_poly.pdbx_strand_id
1 'polypeptide(L)'
;MPQLTVMPDRVSYNAAITACEKCFQWQKAVSLYERMSDKNVVQDEISVNALILACGKGKQWQKSLGLLRGMPEQNLVPSQSSYGAAIDAVEVAGYWDLALGLLSEMTAQKLAPNDRAWNGAISSCRISGQWQQALRLLKLMSSQQV
;
A
#
# COMPACT_ATOMS: atom_id res chain seq x y z
N MET A 1 7.94 -40.52 12.74
CA MET A 1 6.74 -39.75 12.33
C MET A 1 6.90 -39.40 10.86
N PRO A 2 5.97 -39.74 9.97
CA PRO A 2 6.08 -39.34 8.57
C PRO A 2 6.00 -37.80 8.48
N GLN A 3 7.04 -37.18 7.92
CA GLN A 3 7.03 -35.76 7.62
C GLN A 3 6.05 -35.55 6.46
N LEU A 4 4.79 -35.22 6.77
CA LEU A 4 3.87 -34.68 5.79
C LEU A 4 4.46 -33.37 5.29
N THR A 5 5.07 -33.40 4.11
CA THR A 5 5.59 -32.21 3.44
C THR A 5 4.41 -31.42 2.88
N VAL A 6 3.71 -30.69 3.76
CA VAL A 6 2.65 -29.78 3.34
C VAL A 6 3.30 -28.61 2.62
N MET A 7 3.01 -28.47 1.33
CA MET A 7 3.51 -27.35 0.53
C MET A 7 2.75 -26.07 0.92
N PRO A 8 3.45 -24.96 1.21
CA PRO A 8 2.79 -23.70 1.49
C PRO A 8 1.96 -23.25 0.29
N ASP A 9 0.71 -22.89 0.54
CA ASP A 9 -0.23 -22.37 -0.43
C ASP A 9 -0.35 -20.83 -0.34
N ARG A 10 -1.22 -20.24 -1.17
CA ARG A 10 -1.45 -18.79 -1.20
C ARG A 10 -1.78 -18.21 0.19
N VAL A 11 -2.61 -18.89 0.96
CA VAL A 11 -3.02 -18.45 2.30
C VAL A 11 -1.81 -18.43 3.25
N SER A 12 -0.99 -19.48 3.20
CA SER A 12 0.23 -19.60 4.00
C SER A 12 1.22 -18.47 3.70
N TYR A 13 1.41 -18.14 2.42
CA TYR A 13 2.27 -17.03 2.01
C TYR A 13 1.72 -15.67 2.44
N ASN A 14 0.42 -15.41 2.24
CA ASN A 14 -0.23 -14.16 2.62
C ASN A 14 -0.11 -13.90 4.13
N ALA A 15 -0.29 -14.94 4.95
CA ALA A 15 -0.09 -14.87 6.39
C ALA A 15 1.36 -14.52 6.76
N ALA A 16 2.35 -15.15 6.11
CA ALA A 16 3.76 -14.88 6.36
C ALA A 16 4.19 -13.47 5.92
N ILE A 17 3.70 -12.99 4.77
CA ILE A 17 3.96 -11.62 4.29
C ILE A 17 3.33 -10.60 5.24
N THR A 18 2.10 -10.83 5.68
CA THR A 18 1.41 -9.96 6.67
C THR A 18 2.14 -9.95 8.01
N ALA A 19 2.68 -11.08 8.47
CA ALA A 19 3.51 -11.10 9.67
C ALA A 19 4.80 -10.27 9.49
N CYS A 20 5.44 -10.36 8.32
CA CYS A 20 6.61 -9.53 8.01
C CYS A 20 6.27 -8.04 7.97
N GLU A 21 5.12 -7.68 7.40
CA GLU A 21 4.56 -6.33 7.37
C GLU A 21 4.38 -5.75 8.78
N LYS A 22 3.80 -6.53 9.70
CA LYS A 22 3.63 -6.12 11.11
C LYS A 22 4.94 -5.97 11.87
N CYS A 23 5.98 -6.73 11.50
CA CYS A 23 7.29 -6.70 12.12
C CYS A 23 8.31 -5.77 11.42
N PHE A 24 7.86 -4.92 10.49
CA PHE A 24 8.72 -3.99 9.73
C PHE A 24 9.83 -4.70 8.92
N GLN A 25 9.62 -5.97 8.57
CA GLN A 25 10.59 -6.81 7.83
C GLN A 25 10.33 -6.78 6.32
N TRP A 26 10.44 -5.60 5.70
CA TRP A 26 10.08 -5.42 4.29
C TRP A 26 10.91 -6.28 3.33
N GLN A 27 12.21 -6.50 3.60
CA GLN A 27 13.07 -7.34 2.77
C GLN A 27 12.58 -8.79 2.76
N LYS A 28 12.14 -9.30 3.92
CA LYS A 28 11.58 -10.66 4.04
C LYS A 28 10.23 -10.74 3.34
N ALA A 29 9.39 -9.71 3.46
CA ALA A 29 8.12 -9.66 2.74
C ALA A 29 8.34 -9.73 1.21
N VAL A 30 9.30 -8.95 0.68
CA VAL A 30 9.68 -8.99 -0.76
C VAL A 30 10.17 -10.37 -1.16
N SER A 31 11.12 -10.94 -0.41
CA SER A 31 11.65 -12.28 -0.72
C SER A 31 10.57 -13.36 -0.68
N LEU A 32 9.62 -13.28 0.26
CA LEU A 32 8.49 -14.21 0.31
C LEU A 32 7.56 -14.07 -0.89
N TYR A 33 7.30 -12.84 -1.33
CA TYR A 33 6.46 -12.56 -2.48
C TYR A 33 7.11 -13.01 -3.81
N GLU A 34 8.42 -12.79 -3.99
CA GLU A 34 9.19 -13.33 -5.12
C GLU A 34 9.15 -14.86 -5.14
N ARG A 35 9.29 -15.50 -3.97
CA ARG A 35 9.17 -16.96 -3.84
C ARG A 35 7.77 -17.50 -4.15
N MET A 36 6.72 -16.68 -4.10
CA MET A 36 5.39 -17.11 -4.59
C MET A 36 5.44 -17.29 -6.11
N SER A 37 6.04 -16.34 -6.83
CA SER A 37 6.23 -16.43 -8.28
C SER A 37 7.08 -17.64 -8.66
N ASP A 38 8.23 -17.86 -8.00
CA ASP A 38 9.13 -18.98 -8.29
C ASP A 38 8.46 -20.35 -8.11
N LYS A 39 7.48 -20.43 -7.20
CA LYS A 39 6.72 -21.65 -6.92
C LYS A 39 5.40 -21.74 -7.67
N ASN A 40 5.14 -20.84 -8.62
CA ASN A 40 3.87 -20.76 -9.35
C ASN A 40 2.63 -20.63 -8.44
N VAL A 41 2.80 -20.01 -7.26
CA VAL A 41 1.68 -19.68 -6.37
C VAL A 41 1.09 -18.35 -6.84
N VAL A 42 -0.20 -18.38 -7.19
CA VAL A 42 -0.91 -17.20 -7.71
C VAL A 42 -0.93 -16.11 -6.64
N GLN A 43 -0.39 -14.94 -7.02
CA GLN A 43 -0.45 -13.72 -6.23
C GLN A 43 -1.86 -13.14 -6.33
N ASP A 44 -2.33 -12.57 -5.22
CA ASP A 44 -3.63 -11.91 -5.14
C ASP A 44 -3.49 -10.50 -4.54
N GLU A 45 -4.60 -9.76 -4.54
CA GLU A 45 -4.67 -8.41 -3.99
C GLU A 45 -4.15 -8.34 -2.55
N ILE A 46 -4.40 -9.37 -1.73
CA ILE A 46 -3.96 -9.44 -0.33
C ILE A 46 -2.43 -9.48 -0.26
N SER A 47 -1.80 -10.36 -1.04
CA SER A 47 -0.35 -10.50 -1.09
C SER A 47 0.35 -9.20 -1.49
N VAL A 48 -0.19 -8.49 -2.48
CA VAL A 48 0.36 -7.22 -2.98
C VAL A 48 0.12 -6.09 -1.97
N ASN A 49 -1.08 -5.99 -1.39
CA ASN A 49 -1.39 -4.96 -0.39
C ASN A 49 -0.51 -5.09 0.85
N ALA A 50 -0.30 -6.32 1.34
CA ALA A 50 0.59 -6.58 2.46
C ALA A 50 2.05 -6.20 2.11
N LEU A 51 2.48 -6.43 0.87
CA LEU A 51 3.80 -6.04 0.41
C LEU A 51 3.97 -4.52 0.27
N ILE A 52 2.97 -3.81 -0.26
CA ILE A 52 2.93 -2.34 -0.35
C ILE A 52 3.08 -1.73 1.04
N LEU A 53 2.31 -2.24 2.02
CA LEU A 53 2.37 -1.82 3.42
C LEU A 53 3.73 -2.11 4.06
N ALA A 54 4.28 -3.30 3.85
CA ALA A 54 5.60 -3.67 4.35
C ALA A 54 6.67 -2.72 3.80
N CYS A 55 6.67 -2.44 2.50
CA CYS A 55 7.56 -1.49 1.85
C CYS A 55 7.39 -0.08 2.41
N GLY A 56 6.15 0.39 2.61
CA GLY A 56 5.87 1.70 3.20
C GLY A 56 6.44 1.85 4.61
N LYS A 57 6.17 0.86 5.48
CA LYS A 57 6.75 0.76 6.83
C LYS A 57 8.28 0.68 6.82
N GLY A 58 8.85 0.08 5.78
CA GLY A 58 10.29 0.02 5.52
C GLY A 58 10.91 1.30 4.95
N LYS A 59 10.14 2.39 4.84
CA LYS A 59 10.53 3.65 4.19
C LYS A 59 10.90 3.49 2.71
N GLN A 60 10.44 2.43 2.06
CA GLN A 60 10.67 2.13 0.65
C GLN A 60 9.49 2.61 -0.20
N TRP A 61 9.20 3.92 -0.17
CA TRP A 61 8.06 4.51 -0.86
C TRP A 61 8.09 4.26 -2.38
N GLN A 62 9.27 4.28 -3.02
CA GLN A 62 9.40 3.98 -4.46
C GLN A 62 8.94 2.56 -4.80
N LYS A 63 9.33 1.57 -3.97
CA LYS A 63 8.89 0.18 -4.16
C LYS A 63 7.39 0.05 -3.93
N SER A 64 6.86 0.74 -2.91
CA SER A 64 5.42 0.78 -2.61
C SER A 64 4.60 1.30 -3.81
N LEU A 65 5.03 2.41 -4.42
CA LEU A 65 4.39 2.98 -5.61
C LEU A 65 4.54 2.09 -6.85
N GLY A 66 5.73 1.51 -7.06
CA GLY A 66 5.98 0.59 -8.17
C GLY A 66 5.06 -0.65 -8.09
N LEU A 67 4.87 -1.19 -6.90
CA LEU A 67 3.95 -2.30 -6.67
C LEU A 67 2.49 -1.92 -6.95
N LEU A 68 2.03 -0.76 -6.47
CA LEU A 68 0.68 -0.27 -6.74
C LEU A 68 0.42 -0.13 -8.26
N ARG A 69 1.35 0.51 -8.97
CA ARG A 69 1.25 0.76 -10.42
C ARG A 69 1.45 -0.49 -11.27
N GLY A 70 2.14 -1.51 -10.74
CA GLY A 70 2.33 -2.81 -11.38
C GLY A 70 1.17 -3.79 -11.19
N MET A 71 0.20 -3.51 -10.30
CA MET A 71 -0.96 -4.38 -10.10
C MET A 71 -1.72 -4.69 -11.41
N PRO A 72 -2.00 -3.71 -12.31
CA PRO A 72 -2.70 -3.99 -13.56
C PRO A 72 -1.93 -4.95 -14.49
N GLU A 73 -0.59 -4.91 -14.47
CA GLU A 73 0.25 -5.83 -15.25
C GLU A 73 0.11 -7.28 -14.76
N GLN A 74 -0.28 -7.47 -13.50
CA GLN A 74 -0.57 -8.76 -12.90
C GLN A 74 -2.06 -9.14 -12.98
N ASN A 75 -2.87 -8.40 -13.77
CA ASN A 75 -4.33 -8.53 -13.82
C ASN A 75 -5.01 -8.31 -12.45
N LEU A 76 -4.39 -7.53 -11.57
CA LEU A 76 -4.96 -7.12 -10.27
C LEU A 76 -5.46 -5.68 -10.37
N VAL A 77 -6.61 -5.41 -9.77
CA VAL A 77 -7.18 -4.06 -9.72
C VAL A 77 -6.78 -3.41 -8.39
N PRO A 78 -6.07 -2.27 -8.40
CA PRO A 78 -5.81 -1.51 -7.18
C PRO A 78 -7.12 -1.17 -6.46
N SER A 79 -7.19 -1.50 -5.18
CA SER A 79 -8.35 -1.16 -4.35
C SER A 79 -8.07 0.08 -3.50
N GLN A 80 -9.11 0.54 -2.80
CA GLN A 80 -8.97 1.60 -1.79
C GLN A 80 -7.90 1.26 -0.73
N SER A 81 -7.71 -0.03 -0.41
CA SER A 81 -6.67 -0.48 0.51
C SER A 81 -5.27 -0.32 -0.08
N SER A 82 -5.10 -0.64 -1.37
CA SER A 82 -3.82 -0.49 -2.09
C SER A 82 -3.38 0.97 -2.14
N TYR A 83 -4.30 1.88 -2.48
CA TYR A 83 -4.02 3.33 -2.47
C TYR A 83 -3.72 3.85 -1.08
N GLY A 84 -4.50 3.47 -0.06
CA GLY A 84 -4.24 3.87 1.32
C GLY A 84 -2.85 3.44 1.79
N ALA A 85 -2.43 2.21 1.47
CA ALA A 85 -1.10 1.70 1.79
C ALA A 85 0.02 2.48 1.10
N ALA A 86 -0.15 2.86 -0.16
CA ALA A 86 0.81 3.68 -0.89
C ALA A 86 0.87 5.12 -0.37
N ILE A 87 -0.27 5.70 0.03
CA ILE A 87 -0.34 7.03 0.65
C ILE A 87 0.41 7.04 1.98
N ASP A 88 0.21 6.04 2.84
CA ASP A 88 0.97 5.91 4.09
C ASP A 88 2.49 5.84 3.83
N ALA A 89 2.90 5.15 2.76
CA ALA A 89 4.32 5.03 2.40
C ALA A 89 4.94 6.39 2.03
N VAL A 90 4.22 7.22 1.25
CA VAL A 90 4.68 8.56 0.87
C VAL A 90 4.52 9.58 2.00
N GLU A 91 3.55 9.38 2.91
CA GLU A 91 3.40 10.17 4.14
C GLU A 91 4.67 10.08 4.99
N VAL A 92 5.13 8.87 5.30
CA VAL A 92 6.34 8.64 6.12
C VAL A 92 7.58 9.26 5.45
N ALA A 93 7.58 9.34 4.12
CA ALA A 93 8.65 9.95 3.33
C ALA A 93 8.52 11.48 3.19
N GLY A 94 7.37 12.08 3.54
CA GLY A 94 7.14 13.53 3.45
C GLY A 94 6.95 14.05 2.02
N TYR A 95 6.48 13.21 1.09
CA TYR A 95 6.18 13.61 -0.30
C TYR A 95 4.71 13.94 -0.47
N TRP A 96 4.34 15.16 -0.07
CA TRP A 96 2.97 15.66 -0.10
C TRP A 96 2.37 15.74 -1.51
N ASP A 97 3.20 16.08 -2.50
CA ASP A 97 2.86 16.16 -3.92
C ASP A 97 2.43 14.78 -4.46
N LEU A 98 3.17 13.74 -4.12
CA LEU A 98 2.83 12.37 -4.46
C LEU A 98 1.56 11.90 -3.75
N ALA A 99 1.38 12.23 -2.48
CA ALA A 99 0.18 11.87 -1.73
C ALA A 99 -1.10 12.49 -2.35
N LEU A 100 -1.03 13.76 -2.76
CA LEU A 100 -2.10 14.45 -3.48
C LEU A 100 -2.38 13.83 -4.86
N GLY A 101 -1.31 13.46 -5.58
CA GLY A 101 -1.40 12.75 -6.85
C GLY A 101 -2.17 11.44 -6.72
N LEU A 102 -1.84 10.63 -5.71
CA LEU A 102 -2.53 9.35 -5.44
C LEU A 102 -4.00 9.55 -5.07
N LEU A 103 -4.33 10.57 -4.26
CA LEU A 103 -5.73 10.89 -3.96
C LEU A 103 -6.54 11.26 -5.21
N SER A 104 -5.92 12.03 -6.09
CA SER A 104 -6.53 12.45 -7.36
C SER A 104 -6.72 11.26 -8.31
N GLU A 105 -5.72 10.38 -8.40
CA GLU A 105 -5.77 9.14 -9.17
C GLU A 105 -6.87 8.20 -8.68
N MET A 106 -6.96 8.03 -7.36
CA MET A 106 -8.01 7.23 -6.73
C MET A 106 -9.41 7.75 -7.07
N THR A 107 -9.60 9.08 -7.01
CA THR A 107 -10.86 9.73 -7.39
C THR A 107 -11.17 9.55 -8.89
N ALA A 108 -10.16 9.66 -9.75
CA ALA A 108 -10.29 9.44 -11.19
C ALA A 108 -10.69 7.99 -11.55
N GLN A 109 -10.25 7.03 -10.74
CA GLN A 109 -10.65 5.62 -10.84
C GLN A 109 -12.01 5.33 -10.21
N LYS A 110 -12.77 6.37 -9.84
CA LYS A 110 -14.08 6.28 -9.15
C LYS A 110 -14.00 5.53 -7.82
N LEU A 111 -12.82 5.49 -7.20
CA LEU A 111 -12.64 4.99 -5.85
C LEU A 111 -12.76 6.17 -4.89
N ALA A 112 -13.74 6.12 -3.98
CA ALA A 112 -13.91 7.17 -2.97
C ALA A 112 -12.73 7.13 -1.98
N PRO A 113 -11.94 8.19 -1.81
CA PRO A 113 -10.87 8.20 -0.82
C PRO A 113 -11.41 7.94 0.59
N ASN A 114 -10.82 6.97 1.31
CA ASN A 114 -11.18 6.73 2.71
C ASN A 114 -10.51 7.73 3.65
N ASP A 115 -10.93 7.72 4.90
CA ASP A 115 -10.33 8.51 5.98
C ASP A 115 -8.82 8.32 6.07
N ARG A 116 -8.32 7.08 5.83
CA ARG A 116 -6.88 6.79 5.83
C ARG A 116 -6.15 7.57 4.74
N ALA A 117 -6.65 7.55 3.51
CA ALA A 117 -6.06 8.27 2.37
C ALA A 117 -6.07 9.80 2.60
N TRP A 118 -7.18 10.35 3.10
CA TRP A 118 -7.27 11.78 3.43
C TRP A 118 -6.28 12.16 4.54
N ASN A 119 -6.26 11.40 5.63
CA ASN A 119 -5.39 11.67 6.77
C ASN A 119 -3.91 11.55 6.40
N GLY A 120 -3.54 10.53 5.62
CA GLY A 120 -2.16 10.35 5.16
C GLY A 120 -1.70 11.51 4.27
N ALA A 121 -2.56 11.99 3.36
CA ALA A 121 -2.23 13.17 2.56
C ALA A 121 -2.12 14.45 3.39
N ILE A 122 -3.03 14.70 4.34
CA ILE A 122 -2.94 15.85 5.25
C ILE A 122 -1.66 15.77 6.12
N SER A 123 -1.33 14.59 6.63
CA SER A 123 -0.12 14.36 7.43
C SER A 123 1.16 14.53 6.62
N SER A 124 1.17 14.12 5.34
CA SER A 124 2.30 14.36 4.45
C SER A 124 2.56 15.86 4.26
N CYS A 125 1.50 16.67 4.05
CA CYS A 125 1.61 18.13 4.01
C CYS A 125 2.17 18.72 5.30
N ARG A 126 1.78 18.18 6.46
CA ARG A 126 2.32 18.59 7.77
C ARG A 126 3.82 18.32 7.87
N ILE A 127 4.28 17.15 7.43
CA ILE A 127 5.71 16.77 7.47
C ILE A 127 6.54 17.69 6.55
N SER A 128 6.01 18.05 5.38
CA SER A 128 6.69 18.92 4.42
C SER A 128 6.51 20.42 4.68
N GLY A 129 5.80 20.82 5.75
CA GLY A 129 5.53 22.22 6.09
C GLY A 129 4.51 22.93 5.20
N GLN A 130 3.75 22.19 4.38
CA GLN A 130 2.79 22.71 3.40
C GLN A 130 1.40 22.93 4.02
N TRP A 131 1.32 23.82 5.00
CA TRP A 131 0.08 24.05 5.76
C TRP A 131 -1.09 24.55 4.90
N GLN A 132 -0.84 25.29 3.82
CA GLN A 132 -1.91 25.75 2.93
C GLN A 132 -2.63 24.57 2.25
N GLN A 133 -1.87 23.56 1.81
CA GLN A 133 -2.44 22.37 1.19
C GLN A 133 -3.16 21.51 2.23
N ALA A 134 -2.61 21.39 3.45
CA ALA A 134 -3.29 20.69 4.54
C ALA A 134 -4.67 21.31 4.86
N LEU A 135 -4.77 22.64 4.95
CA LEU A 135 -6.04 23.33 5.17
C LEU A 135 -7.01 23.18 4.01
N ARG A 136 -6.49 23.21 2.77
CA ARG A 136 -7.30 22.97 1.57
C ARG A 136 -7.90 21.56 1.58
N LEU A 137 -7.09 20.55 1.89
CA LEU A 137 -7.54 19.16 1.97
C LEU A 137 -8.59 18.96 3.07
N LEU A 138 -8.40 19.56 4.24
CA LEU A 138 -9.37 19.46 5.33
C LEU A 138 -10.74 20.02 4.93
N LYS A 139 -10.77 21.16 4.23
CA LYS A 139 -12.01 21.73 3.67
C LYS A 139 -12.64 20.80 2.63
N LEU A 140 -11.84 20.25 1.72
CA LEU A 140 -12.32 19.32 0.69
C LEU A 140 -12.93 18.05 1.31
N MET A 141 -12.27 17.46 2.32
CA MET A 141 -12.78 16.30 3.05
C MET A 141 -14.15 16.60 3.68
N SER A 142 -14.32 17.76 4.33
CA SER A 142 -15.60 18.15 4.95
C SER A 142 -16.72 18.38 3.93
N SER A 143 -16.39 18.73 2.69
CA SER A 143 -17.37 18.93 1.61
C SER A 143 -17.84 17.63 0.95
N GLN A 144 -17.13 16.51 1.14
CA GLN A 144 -17.46 15.21 0.54
C GLN A 144 -18.21 14.25 1.50
N GLN A 145 -18.42 14.63 2.76
CA GLN A 145 -19.16 13.82 3.75
C GLN A 145 -20.67 14.13 3.79
N VAL A 146 -21.25 14.74 2.75
CA VAL A 146 -22.68 15.06 2.65
C VAL A 146 -23.40 14.07 1.74
#